data_AF-A0A8I0LVH6-F1
#
_entry.id   AF-A0A8I0LVH6-F1
#
_cell.length_a   1.000
_cell.length_b   1.000
_cell.length_c   1.000
_cell.angle_alpha   90.00
_cell.angle_beta   90.00
_cell.angle_gamma   90.00
#
_symmetry.space_group_name_H-M   'P 1'
#
loop_
_entity.id
_entity.type
_entity.pdbx_description
1 polymer ?
#
loop_
_entity_poly.entity_id
_entity_poly.type
_entity_poly.pdbx_seq_one_letter_code
_entity_poly.pdbx_strand_id
1 'polypeptide(L)'
;VFYDRTAARVLGLVRRILVDPAQSEEVTQEIFLEAWQTAGRFDPARGKASSWLLTMAHRRAVDRVRASQSSRDRDLAVGAKEFVDARDDVAETAETRVEHERVTKAMRTLT
;
A
#
# COMPACT_ATOMS: atom_id res chain seq x y z
N VAL A 1 12.22 18.97 -26.16
CA VAL A 1 12.34 17.91 -27.21
C VAL A 1 12.26 16.49 -26.66
N PHE A 2 13.11 16.05 -25.71
CA PHE A 2 13.04 14.67 -25.19
C PHE A 2 11.73 14.40 -24.43
N TYR A 3 11.37 15.28 -23.50
CA TYR A 3 10.11 15.24 -22.77
C TYR A 3 8.91 15.20 -23.72
N ASP A 4 8.79 16.18 -24.62
CA ASP A 4 7.66 16.29 -25.56
C ASP A 4 7.46 15.02 -26.42
N ARG A 5 8.55 14.31 -26.75
CA ARG A 5 8.52 13.09 -27.55
C ARG A 5 8.18 11.82 -26.76
N THR A 6 8.30 11.84 -25.43
CA THR A 6 8.25 10.64 -24.60
C THR A 6 7.17 10.69 -23.51
N ALA A 7 6.76 11.88 -23.08
CA ALA A 7 5.81 12.08 -21.98
C ALA A 7 4.50 11.33 -22.18
N ALA A 8 3.89 11.40 -23.36
CA ALA A 8 2.65 10.69 -23.65
C ALA A 8 2.78 9.16 -23.51
N ARG A 9 3.92 8.58 -23.89
CA ARG A 9 4.16 7.14 -23.77
C ARG A 9 4.43 6.73 -22.33
N VAL A 10 5.19 7.52 -21.59
CA VAL A 10 5.45 7.28 -20.16
C VAL A 10 4.14 7.37 -19.38
N LEU A 11 3.37 8.44 -19.57
CA LEU A 11 2.08 8.62 -18.92
C LEU A 11 1.11 7.49 -19.26
N GLY A 12 1.05 7.06 -20.52
CA GLY A 12 0.24 5.92 -20.94
C GLY A 12 0.63 4.61 -20.26
N LEU A 13 1.93 4.35 -20.10
CA LEU A 13 2.45 3.19 -19.37
C LEU A 13 2.09 3.26 -17.88
N VAL A 14 2.34 4.39 -17.23
CA VAL A 14 2.07 4.58 -15.80
C VAL A 14 0.56 4.44 -15.53
N ARG A 15 -0.30 5.05 -16.34
CA ARG A 15 -1.76 4.93 -16.23
C ARG A 15 -2.25 3.50 -16.31
N ARG A 16 -1.63 2.67 -17.16
CA ARG A 16 -1.97 1.24 -17.24
C ARG A 16 -1.63 0.47 -15.96
N ILE A 17 -0.63 0.92 -15.19
CA ILE A 17 -0.17 0.25 -13.97
C ILE A 17 -0.90 0.79 -12.73
N LEU A 18 -1.03 2.11 -12.59
CA LEU A 18 -1.61 2.76 -11.41
C LEU A 18 -3.14 2.87 -11.47
N VAL A 19 -3.73 2.91 -12.67
CA VAL A 19 -5.17 3.14 -12.93
C VAL A 19 -5.64 4.56 -12.55
N ASP A 20 -5.19 5.11 -11.43
CA ASP A 20 -5.52 6.47 -10.97
C ASP A 20 -4.86 7.56 -11.84
N PRO A 21 -5.64 8.47 -12.47
CA PRO A 21 -5.08 9.49 -13.36
C PRO A 21 -4.16 10.50 -12.67
N ALA A 22 -4.54 10.99 -11.49
CA ALA A 22 -3.80 12.05 -10.79
C ALA A 22 -2.44 11.54 -10.30
N GLN A 23 -2.44 10.36 -9.66
CA GLN A 23 -1.23 9.68 -9.24
C GLN A 23 -0.34 9.29 -10.41
N SER A 24 -0.94 8.95 -11.56
CA SER A 24 -0.15 8.65 -12.76
C SER A 24 0.59 9.86 -13.30
N GLU A 25 -0.01 11.05 -13.21
CA GLU A 25 0.63 12.30 -13.64
C GLU A 25 1.75 12.70 -12.68
N GLU A 26 1.53 12.60 -11.38
CA GLU A 26 2.55 12.82 -10.35
C GLU A 26 3.76 11.89 -10.54
N VAL A 27 3.52 10.58 -10.62
CA VAL A 27 4.59 9.59 -10.83
C VAL A 27 5.31 9.82 -12.16
N THR A 28 4.60 10.23 -13.21
CA THR A 28 5.23 10.58 -14.49
C THR A 28 6.20 11.75 -14.33
N GLN A 29 5.85 12.78 -13.56
CA GLN A 29 6.75 13.91 -13.29
C GLN A 29 8.00 13.45 -12.52
N GLU A 30 7.82 12.62 -11.49
CA GLU A 30 8.93 12.04 -10.73
C GLU A 30 9.89 11.22 -11.61
N ILE A 31 9.36 10.41 -12.54
CA ILE A 31 10.18 9.63 -13.47
C ILE A 31 11.05 10.55 -14.33
N PHE A 32 10.51 11.65 -14.83
CA PHE A 32 11.31 12.59 -15.62
C PHE A 32 12.35 13.33 -14.79
N LEU A 33 12.03 13.62 -13.52
CA LEU A 33 13.01 14.19 -12.58
C LEU A 33 14.14 13.20 -12.30
N GLU A 34 13.83 11.92 -12.05
CA GLU A 34 14.82 10.86 -11.87
C GLU A 34 15.65 10.65 -13.14
N ALA A 35 15.02 10.64 -14.31
CA ALA A 35 15.70 10.54 -15.60
C ALA A 35 16.67 11.70 -15.81
N TRP A 36 16.30 12.93 -15.44
CA TRP A 36 17.19 14.09 -15.49
C TRP A 36 18.40 13.93 -14.56
N GLN A 37 18.16 13.56 -13.30
CA GLN A 37 19.22 13.38 -12.30
C GLN A 37 20.19 12.24 -12.65
N THR A 38 19.71 11.21 -13.32
CA THR A 38 20.50 10.01 -13.65
C THR A 38 20.94 9.94 -15.11
N ALA A 39 20.64 10.96 -15.93
CA ALA A 39 20.93 10.99 -17.36
C ALA A 39 22.42 10.73 -17.67
N GLY A 40 23.34 11.17 -16.82
CA GLY A 40 24.78 10.92 -16.99
C GLY A 40 25.20 9.44 -16.88
N ARG A 41 24.30 8.57 -16.40
CA ARG A 41 24.53 7.11 -16.33
C ARG A 41 24.01 6.37 -17.56
N PHE A 42 23.32 7.07 -18.48
CA PHE A 42 22.84 6.46 -19.70
C PHE A 42 24.02 6.13 -20.62
N ASP A 43 24.07 4.88 -21.06
CA ASP A 43 25.06 4.39 -22.01
C ASP A 43 24.35 4.01 -23.33
N PRO A 44 24.56 4.75 -24.43
CA PRO A 44 23.95 4.45 -25.71
C PRO A 44 24.38 3.10 -26.31
N ALA A 45 25.52 2.53 -25.88
CA ALA A 45 25.94 1.20 -26.31
C ALA A 45 25.04 0.09 -25.73
N ARG A 46 24.31 0.37 -24.64
CA ARG A 46 23.42 -0.59 -23.96
C ARG A 46 21.95 -0.47 -24.40
N GLY A 47 21.63 0.48 -25.28
CA GLY A 47 20.30 0.59 -25.87
C GLY A 47 19.82 2.03 -26.06
N LYS A 48 18.55 2.17 -26.47
CA LYS A 48 17.93 3.48 -26.74
C LYS A 48 17.53 4.16 -25.43
N ALA A 49 17.70 5.48 -25.36
CA ALA A 49 17.26 6.30 -24.22
C ALA A 49 15.75 6.17 -23.93
N SER A 50 14.92 5.96 -24.96
CA SER A 50 13.49 5.71 -24.78
C SER A 50 13.21 4.38 -24.08
N SER A 51 13.96 3.31 -24.40
CA SER A 51 13.82 2.03 -23.71
C SER A 51 14.27 2.13 -22.26
N TRP A 52 15.40 2.82 -22.01
CA TRP A 52 15.88 3.10 -20.66
C TRP A 52 14.85 3.85 -19.80
N LEU A 53 14.25 4.91 -20.37
CA LEU A 53 13.18 5.67 -19.71
C LEU A 53 11.95 4.82 -19.41
N LEU A 54 11.49 3.98 -20.35
CA LEU A 54 10.33 3.12 -20.14
C LEU A 54 10.57 2.05 -19.07
N THR A 55 11.80 1.53 -18.97
CA THR A 55 12.19 0.61 -17.89
C THR A 55 12.15 1.30 -16.53
N MET A 56 12.69 2.52 -16.43
CA MET A 56 12.60 3.34 -15.21
C MET A 56 11.14 3.61 -14.83
N ALA A 57 10.32 4.00 -15.80
CA ALA A 57 8.91 4.25 -15.61
C ALA A 57 8.14 3.03 -15.08
N HIS A 58 8.38 1.86 -15.69
CA HIS A 58 7.74 0.61 -15.27
C HIS A 58 8.12 0.27 -13.82
N ARG A 59 9.42 0.33 -13.49
CA ARG A 59 9.91 0.05 -12.13
C ARG A 59 9.26 0.99 -11.11
N ARG A 60 9.30 2.30 -11.36
CA ARG A 60 8.72 3.31 -10.44
C ARG A 60 7.22 3.09 -10.23
N ALA A 61 6.49 2.80 -11.31
CA ALA A 61 5.05 2.52 -11.24
C ALA A 61 4.74 1.25 -10.43
N VAL A 62 5.50 0.17 -10.63
CA VAL A 62 5.36 -1.07 -9.85
C VAL A 62 5.71 -0.83 -8.38
N ASP A 63 6.77 -0.09 -8.10
CA ASP A 63 7.16 0.25 -6.72
C ASP A 63 6.04 1.06 -6.02
N ARG A 64 5.35 1.95 -6.73
CA ARG A 64 4.19 2.69 -6.21
C ARG A 64 2.99 1.79 -5.89
N VAL A 65 2.71 0.80 -6.75
CA VAL A 65 1.65 -0.20 -6.50
C VAL A 65 1.99 -1.04 -5.28
N ARG A 66 3.24 -1.52 -5.18
CA ARG A 66 3.71 -2.32 -4.04
C ARG A 66 3.64 -1.54 -2.73
N ALA A 67 4.02 -0.27 -2.74
CA ALA A 67 3.92 0.59 -1.55
C ALA A 67 2.46 0.79 -1.13
N SER A 68 1.53 0.98 -2.08
CA SER A 68 0.10 1.09 -1.79
C SER A 68 -0.48 -0.21 -1.23
N GLN A 69 -0.14 -1.36 -1.82
CA GLN A 69 -0.57 -2.68 -1.34
C GLN A 69 -0.04 -2.93 0.08
N SER A 70 1.26 -2.71 0.32
CA SER A 70 1.85 -2.89 1.65
C SER A 70 1.23 -1.98 2.71
N SER A 71 0.83 -0.76 2.35
CA SER A 71 0.07 0.11 3.27
C SER A 71 -1.28 -0.51 3.61
N ARG A 72 -2.05 -0.93 2.60
CA ARG A 72 -3.37 -1.55 2.77
C ARG A 72 -3.30 -2.83 3.60
N ASP A 73 -2.29 -3.68 3.37
CA ASP A 73 -2.12 -4.92 4.11
C ASP A 73 -1.83 -4.66 5.60
N ARG A 74 -1.03 -3.62 5.90
CA ARG A 74 -0.80 -3.18 7.28
C ARG A 74 -2.08 -2.66 7.93
N ASP A 75 -2.84 -1.82 7.22
CA ASP A 75 -4.10 -1.28 7.73
C ASP A 75 -5.10 -2.41 8.04
N LEU A 76 -5.19 -3.41 7.15
CA LEU A 76 -6.01 -4.61 7.37
C LEU A 76 -5.52 -5.44 8.55
N ALA A 77 -4.21 -5.63 8.71
CA ALA A 77 -3.64 -6.37 9.84
C ALA A 77 -3.90 -5.67 11.18
N VAL A 78 -3.80 -4.34 11.21
CA VAL A 78 -4.13 -3.52 12.41
C VAL A 78 -5.60 -3.66 12.75
N GLY A 79 -6.50 -3.49 11.76
CA GLY A 79 -7.93 -3.66 12.00
C GLY A 79 -8.28 -5.07 12.48
N ALA A 80 -7.70 -6.11 11.87
CA ALA A 80 -7.91 -7.50 12.29
C ALA A 80 -7.48 -7.73 13.74
N LYS A 81 -6.36 -7.13 14.17
CA LYS A 81 -5.91 -7.20 15.57
C LYS A 81 -6.88 -6.51 16.51
N GLU A 82 -7.33 -5.30 16.17
CA GLU A 82 -8.32 -4.55 16.97
C GLU A 82 -9.63 -5.32 17.15
N PHE A 83 -10.09 -6.01 16.09
CA PHE A 83 -11.27 -6.88 16.17
C PHE A 83 -11.05 -8.11 17.07
N VAL A 84 -9.84 -8.65 17.14
CA VAL A 84 -9.51 -9.78 18.03
C VAL A 84 -9.47 -9.31 19.48
N ASP A 85 -8.73 -8.25 19.77
CA ASP A 85 -8.62 -7.67 21.12
C ASP A 85 -10.02 -7.30 21.66
N ALA A 86 -10.87 -6.67 20.84
CA ALA A 86 -12.23 -6.33 21.25
C ALA A 86 -13.15 -7.55 21.51
N ARG A 87 -12.91 -8.69 20.84
CA ARG A 87 -13.65 -9.93 21.10
C ARG A 87 -13.22 -10.57 22.41
N ASP A 88 -11.91 -10.58 22.67
CA ASP A 88 -11.36 -11.15 23.91
C ASP A 88 -11.83 -10.36 25.14
N ASP A 89 -11.86 -9.02 25.07
CA ASP A 89 -12.42 -8.16 26.14
C ASP A 89 -13.90 -8.48 26.45
N VAL A 90 -14.70 -8.72 25.39
CA VAL A 90 -16.12 -9.08 25.54
C VAL A 90 -16.27 -10.47 26.16
N ALA A 91 -15.43 -11.43 25.77
CA ALA A 91 -15.44 -12.78 26.33
C ALA A 91 -15.08 -12.76 27.82
N GLU A 92 -14.01 -12.05 28.21
CA GLU A 92 -13.59 -11.89 29.61
C GLU A 92 -14.69 -11.27 30.46
N THR A 93 -15.37 -10.23 29.94
CA THR A 93 -16.49 -9.59 30.64
C THR A 93 -17.68 -10.55 30.80
N ALA A 94 -17.97 -11.36 29.80
CA ALA A 94 -19.07 -12.34 29.85
C ALA A 94 -18.77 -13.47 30.83
N GLU A 95 -17.54 -13.99 30.85
CA GLU A 95 -17.09 -15.00 31.79
C GLU A 95 -17.20 -14.50 33.23
N THR A 96 -16.69 -13.30 33.50
CA THR A 96 -16.78 -12.66 34.82
C THR A 96 -18.24 -12.55 35.30
N ARG A 97 -19.16 -12.13 34.42
CA ARG A 97 -20.60 -12.06 34.76
C ARG A 97 -21.20 -13.42 35.09
N VAL A 98 -20.88 -14.45 34.31
CA VAL A 98 -21.38 -15.82 34.54
C VAL A 98 -20.85 -16.37 35.87
N GLU A 99 -19.58 -16.12 36.19
CA GLU A 99 -18.99 -16.53 37.48
C GLU A 99 -19.71 -15.86 38.66
N HIS A 100 -19.91 -14.54 38.61
CA HIS A 100 -20.64 -13.82 39.65
C HIS A 100 -22.08 -14.34 39.84
N GLU A 101 -22.77 -14.66 38.76
CA GLU A 101 -24.13 -15.21 38.82
C GLU A 101 -24.16 -16.59 39.49
N ARG A 102 -23.20 -17.48 39.14
CA ARG A 102 -23.07 -18.80 39.76
C ARG A 102 -22.81 -18.72 41.25
N VAL A 103 -21.89 -17.84 41.67
CA VAL A 103 -21.57 -17.60 43.08
C VAL A 103 -22.81 -17.10 43.84
N THR A 104 -23.51 -16.11 43.30
CA THR A 104 -24.73 -15.55 43.91
C THR A 104 -25.82 -16.60 44.07
N LYS A 105 -26.01 -17.46 43.07
CA LYS A 105 -27.00 -18.55 43.11
C LYS A 105 -26.65 -19.60 44.17
N ALA A 106 -25.37 -19.99 44.29
CA ALA A 106 -24.93 -20.96 45.29
C ALA A 106 -25.08 -20.45 46.72
N MET A 107 -24.80 -19.17 46.97
CA MET A 107 -25.01 -18.55 48.29
C MET A 107 -26.50 -18.55 48.70
N ARG A 108 -27.43 -18.38 47.75
CA ARG A 108 -28.88 -18.41 48.01
C ARG A 108 -29.42 -19.77 48.43
N THR A 109 -28.75 -20.87 48.08
CA THR A 109 -29.16 -22.23 48.48
C THR A 109 -28.68 -22.65 49.88
N LEU A 110 -27.85 -21.83 50.54
CA LEU A 110 -27.28 -22.10 51.86
C LEU A 110 -27.99 -21.38 53.01
N THR A 111 -29.07 -20.65 52.73
CA THR A 111 -29.93 -19.96 53.71
C THR A 111 -31.35 -20.48 53.56
#